data_AF-A0A2V9PUY6-F1
#
_entry.id   AF-A0A2V9PUY6-F1
#
_cell.length_a   1.000
_cell.length_b   1.000
_cell.length_c   1.000
_cell.angle_alpha   90.00
_cell.angle_beta   90.00
_cell.angle_gamma   90.00
#
_symmetry.space_group_name_H-M   'P 1'
#
loop_
_entity.id
_entity.type
_entity.pdbx_description
1 polymer ?
#
loop_
_entity_poly.entity_id
_entity_poly.type
_entity_poly.pdbx_seq_one_letter_code
_entity_poly.pdbx_strand_id
1 'polypeptide(L)'
;MFCDQCGEKLQANQSFCSRCGREVIGAIPGYPRRSRVQEHVRLLAILWFALSALHVLGGVILVILANTLFLHLHDMGAPEAPTAFLHPLLTFVGFFILAKAAAGFAAGWGLLQREPWARVLALILAFLDLINVPLGTALGVYTLWVLLPAQSEEDYEKYLGAAA
;
A
#
# COMPACT_ATOMS: atom_id res chain seq x y z
N MET A 1 -26.47 26.22 13.89
CA MET A 1 -26.77 25.78 12.50
C MET A 1 -28.26 25.99 12.25
N PHE A 2 -28.70 26.38 11.06
CA PHE A 2 -30.12 26.60 10.72
C PHE A 2 -30.56 25.62 9.64
N CYS A 3 -31.83 25.21 9.64
CA CYS A 3 -32.40 24.38 8.58
C CYS A 3 -32.52 25.18 7.28
N ASP A 4 -32.07 24.61 6.16
CA ASP A 4 -32.11 25.21 4.83
C ASP A 4 -33.53 25.31 4.24
N GLN A 5 -34.45 24.44 4.68
CA GLN A 5 -35.84 24.44 4.21
C GLN A 5 -36.75 25.34 5.04
N CYS A 6 -36.61 25.36 6.37
CA CYS A 6 -37.56 26.04 7.26
C CYS A 6 -36.94 27.11 8.16
N GLY A 7 -35.62 27.33 8.11
CA GLY A 7 -34.95 28.39 8.88
C GLY A 7 -34.88 28.18 10.39
N GLU A 8 -35.31 27.02 10.90
CA GLU A 8 -35.33 26.73 12.34
C GLU A 8 -33.91 26.51 12.90
N LYS A 9 -33.66 26.91 14.15
CA LYS A 9 -32.37 26.65 14.81
C LYS A 9 -32.22 25.16 15.08
N LEU A 10 -31.16 24.56 14.53
CA LEU A 10 -30.86 23.16 14.73
C LEU A 10 -30.12 22.94 16.06
N GLN A 11 -30.62 22.01 16.87
CA GLN A 11 -29.94 21.53 18.07
C GLN A 11 -28.74 20.64 17.69
N ALA A 12 -27.72 20.57 18.55
CA ALA A 12 -26.40 20.01 18.23
C ALA A 12 -26.34 18.48 18.06
N ASN A 13 -27.46 17.76 17.97
CA ASN A 13 -27.47 16.29 17.83
C ASN A 13 -28.78 15.72 17.24
N GLN A 14 -29.51 16.48 16.43
CA GLN A 14 -30.78 16.04 15.83
C GLN A 14 -30.60 15.66 14.36
N SER A 15 -30.94 14.41 14.03
CA SER A 15 -30.87 13.84 12.67
C SER A 15 -31.99 14.34 11.75
N PHE A 16 -33.07 14.88 12.33
CA PHE A 16 -34.21 15.42 11.61
C PHE A 16 -34.58 16.79 12.20
N CYS A 17 -35.01 17.71 11.34
CA CYS A 17 -35.60 18.95 11.81
C CYS A 17 -36.96 18.65 12.47
N SER A 18 -37.11 19.00 13.74
CA SER A 18 -38.35 18.82 14.52
C SER A 18 -39.56 19.55 13.94
N ARG A 19 -39.35 20.53 13.06
CA ARG A 19 -40.42 21.37 12.50
C ARG A 19 -40.87 20.92 11.11
N CYS A 20 -39.95 20.63 10.19
CA CYS A 20 -40.28 20.26 8.81
C CYS A 20 -40.08 18.77 8.51
N GLY A 21 -39.51 17.99 9.42
CA GLY A 21 -39.22 16.58 9.22
C GLY A 21 -38.10 16.30 8.23
N ARG A 22 -37.45 17.33 7.68
CA ARG A 22 -36.32 17.16 6.76
C ARG A 22 -35.14 16.53 7.49
N GLU A 23 -34.57 15.49 6.88
CA GLU A 23 -33.29 14.95 7.34
C GLU A 23 -32.22 16.03 7.18
N VAL A 24 -31.57 16.36 8.29
CA VAL A 24 -30.39 17.21 8.24
C VAL A 24 -29.23 16.26 8.34
N ILE A 25 -28.75 15.79 7.18
CA ILE A 25 -27.50 15.03 7.07
C ILE A 25 -26.32 16.00 7.27
N GLY A 26 -26.33 16.70 8.40
CA GLY A 26 -25.23 17.49 8.90
C GLY A 26 -24.45 16.60 9.83
N ALA A 27 -23.32 16.09 9.34
CA ALA A 27 -22.25 15.43 10.08
C ALA A 27 -22.54 15.25 11.57
N ILE A 28 -23.07 14.07 11.94
CA ILE A 28 -23.13 13.66 13.34
C ILE A 28 -21.68 13.68 13.84
N PRO A 29 -21.31 14.56 14.80
CA PRO A 29 -19.99 14.54 15.39
C PRO A 29 -19.80 13.17 16.05
N GLY A 30 -18.93 12.34 15.49
CA GLY A 30 -18.68 10.98 15.99
C GLY A 30 -19.35 9.84 15.23
N TYR A 31 -20.03 10.05 14.10
CA TYR A 31 -20.31 8.93 13.19
C TYR A 31 -18.98 8.57 12.50
N PRO A 32 -18.41 7.37 12.75
CA PRO A 32 -17.20 6.98 12.05
C PRO A 32 -17.55 6.94 10.58
N ARG A 33 -17.01 7.87 9.77
CA ARG A 33 -16.95 7.63 8.32
C ARG A 33 -16.35 6.25 8.19
N ARG A 34 -17.08 5.30 7.61
CA ARG A 34 -16.48 4.03 7.19
C ARG A 34 -15.29 4.41 6.33
N SER A 35 -14.09 4.32 6.90
CA SER A 35 -12.91 4.80 6.19
C SER A 35 -12.76 3.86 5.01
N ARG A 36 -12.71 4.41 3.79
CA ARG A 36 -12.44 3.60 2.57
C ARG A 36 -11.24 2.68 2.77
N VAL A 37 -10.28 3.11 3.59
CA VAL A 37 -9.15 2.34 4.10
C VAL A 37 -9.58 1.00 4.71
N GLN A 38 -10.54 0.98 5.63
CA GLN A 38 -10.95 -0.24 6.33
C GLN A 38 -11.60 -1.26 5.38
N GLU A 39 -12.26 -0.78 4.33
CA GLU A 39 -12.88 -1.63 3.30
C GLU A 39 -11.86 -2.12 2.25
N HIS A 40 -10.83 -1.32 1.95
CA HIS A 40 -9.85 -1.63 0.90
C HIS A 40 -8.52 -2.20 1.41
N VAL A 41 -8.24 -2.16 2.72
CA VAL A 41 -7.03 -2.75 3.31
C VAL A 41 -6.92 -4.25 3.02
N ARG A 42 -8.05 -4.97 3.03
CA ARG A 42 -8.04 -6.42 2.73
C ARG A 42 -7.66 -6.69 1.27
N LEU A 43 -8.15 -5.86 0.35
CA LEU A 43 -7.81 -5.92 -1.07
C LEU A 43 -6.33 -5.56 -1.29
N LEU A 44 -5.85 -4.53 -0.58
CA LEU A 44 -4.45 -4.10 -0.60
C LEU A 44 -3.51 -5.18 -0.07
N ALA A 45 -3.88 -5.89 1.00
CA ALA A 45 -3.10 -7.01 1.53
C ALA A 45 -3.01 -8.17 0.52
N ILE A 46 -4.12 -8.52 -0.14
CA ILE A 46 -4.14 -9.55 -1.20
C ILE A 46 -3.23 -9.14 -2.37
N LEU A 47 -3.30 -7.88 -2.79
CA LEU A 47 -2.45 -7.33 -3.84
C LEU A 47 -0.96 -7.41 -3.48
N TRP A 48 -0.59 -7.06 -2.24
CA TRP A 48 0.78 -7.20 -1.72
C TRP A 48 1.25 -8.67 -1.72
N PHE A 49 0.40 -9.61 -1.32
CA PHE A 49 0.72 -11.03 -1.40
C PHE A 49 0.91 -11.51 -2.83
N ALA A 50 0.02 -11.11 -3.76
CA ALA A 50 0.12 -11.49 -5.17
C ALA A 50 1.42 -10.97 -5.81
N LEU A 51 1.77 -9.70 -5.57
CA LEU A 51 3.00 -9.11 -6.11
C LEU A 51 4.25 -9.74 -5.50
N SER A 52 4.22 -10.04 -4.19
CA SER A 52 5.33 -10.70 -3.52
C SER A 52 5.54 -12.12 -4.06
N ALA A 53 4.46 -12.87 -4.30
CA ALA A 53 4.53 -14.19 -4.94
C ALA A 53 5.16 -14.12 -6.34
N LEU A 54 4.82 -13.10 -7.12
CA LEU A 54 5.37 -12.88 -8.45
C LEU A 54 6.87 -12.51 -8.40
N HIS A 55 7.27 -11.68 -7.44
CA HIS A 55 8.70 -11.39 -7.20
C HIS A 55 9.49 -12.61 -6.73
N VAL A 56 8.92 -13.48 -5.88
CA VAL A 56 9.54 -14.75 -5.50
C VAL A 56 9.73 -15.63 -6.74
N LEU A 57 8.71 -15.79 -7.57
CA LEU A 57 8.80 -16.55 -8.81
C LEU A 57 9.91 -16.00 -9.73
N GLY A 58 9.92 -14.69 -9.98
CA GLY A 58 10.96 -14.04 -10.79
C GLY A 58 12.36 -14.20 -10.20
N GLY A 59 12.51 -14.03 -8.88
CA GLY A 59 13.79 -14.21 -8.18
C GLY A 59 14.29 -15.65 -8.23
N VAL A 60 13.42 -16.64 -8.02
CA VAL A 60 13.76 -18.06 -8.13
C VAL A 60 14.17 -18.43 -9.54
N ILE A 61 13.43 -17.99 -10.56
CA ILE A 61 13.77 -18.22 -11.97
C ILE A 61 15.14 -17.60 -12.29
N LEU A 62 15.38 -16.37 -11.84
CA LEU A 62 16.66 -15.69 -12.08
C LEU A 62 17.83 -16.42 -11.42
N VAL A 63 17.67 -16.90 -10.18
CA VAL A 63 18.70 -17.67 -9.46
C VAL A 63 18.96 -19.02 -10.14
N ILE A 64 17.91 -19.72 -10.55
CA ILE A 64 18.05 -20.98 -11.29
C ILE A 64 18.77 -20.73 -12.61
N LEU A 65 18.35 -19.73 -13.38
CA LEU A 65 18.96 -19.39 -14.66
C LEU A 65 20.41 -18.97 -14.51
N ALA A 66 20.73 -18.15 -13.50
CA ALA A 66 22.10 -17.79 -13.17
C ALA A 66 22.92 -19.05 -12.89
N ASN A 67 22.50 -19.89 -11.95
CA ASN A 67 23.27 -21.07 -11.55
C ASN A 67 23.44 -22.06 -12.72
N THR A 68 22.37 -22.39 -13.44
CA THR A 68 22.41 -23.33 -14.57
C THR A 68 23.20 -22.81 -15.77
N LEU A 69 23.02 -21.55 -16.16
CA LEU A 69 23.73 -20.95 -17.29
C LEU A 69 25.22 -20.76 -16.98
N PHE A 70 25.57 -20.28 -15.78
CA PHE A 70 26.97 -20.11 -15.40
C PHE A 70 27.71 -21.44 -15.21
N LEU A 71 27.04 -22.48 -14.70
CA LEU A 71 27.61 -23.84 -14.64
C LEU A 71 27.88 -24.40 -16.06
N HIS A 72 26.92 -24.25 -16.98
CA HIS A 72 27.11 -24.72 -18.37
C HIS A 72 28.20 -23.95 -19.12
N LEU A 73 28.32 -22.63 -18.90
CA LEU A 73 29.37 -21.81 -19.52
C LEU A 73 30.77 -22.14 -18.98
N HIS A 74 30.86 -22.54 -17.71
CA HIS A 74 32.11 -23.02 -17.11
C HIS A 74 32.55 -24.35 -17.74
N ASP A 75 31.63 -25.30 -17.91
CA ASP A 75 31.92 -26.59 -18.56
C ASP A 75 32.31 -26.46 -20.04
N MET A 76 31.86 -25.41 -20.73
CA MET A 76 32.20 -25.13 -22.14
C MET A 76 33.51 -24.34 -22.34
N GLY A 77 34.27 -24.08 -21.27
CA GLY A 77 35.58 -23.42 -21.36
C GLY A 77 35.51 -21.93 -21.68
N ALA A 78 34.40 -21.25 -21.35
CA ALA A 78 34.29 -19.81 -21.49
C ALA A 78 35.32 -19.09 -20.58
N PRO A 79 35.88 -17.93 -21.01
CA PRO A 79 36.87 -17.21 -20.22
C PRO A 79 36.31 -16.86 -18.83
N GLU A 80 37.06 -17.17 -17.77
CA GLU A 80 36.58 -17.06 -16.37
C GLU A 80 36.39 -15.62 -15.88
N ALA A 81 36.92 -14.64 -16.60
CA ALA A 81 36.94 -13.23 -16.18
C ALA A 81 35.53 -12.59 -16.04
N PRO A 82 34.56 -12.81 -16.94
CA PRO A 82 33.21 -12.24 -16.79
C PRO A 82 32.34 -13.06 -15.83
N THR A 83 32.48 -14.39 -15.81
CA THR A 83 31.61 -15.29 -15.03
C THR A 83 31.90 -15.22 -13.53
N ALA A 84 33.16 -15.04 -13.13
CA ALA A 84 33.56 -14.91 -11.72
C ALA A 84 32.99 -13.64 -11.04
N PHE A 85 32.78 -12.55 -11.78
CA PHE A 85 32.18 -11.33 -11.24
C PHE A 85 30.65 -11.29 -11.38
N LEU A 86 30.12 -11.80 -12.50
CA LEU A 86 28.68 -11.79 -12.77
C LEU A 86 27.91 -12.78 -11.87
N HIS A 87 28.49 -13.93 -11.51
CA HIS A 87 27.84 -14.92 -10.66
C HIS A 87 27.50 -14.41 -9.24
N PRO A 88 28.45 -13.85 -8.45
CA PRO A 88 28.12 -13.28 -7.15
C PRO A 88 27.22 -12.04 -7.28
N LEU A 89 27.34 -11.25 -8.35
CA LEU A 89 26.46 -10.11 -8.60
C LEU A 89 25.01 -10.55 -8.82
N LEU A 90 24.75 -11.53 -9.71
CA LEU A 90 23.41 -12.06 -9.93
C LEU A 90 22.85 -12.74 -8.67
N THR A 91 23.69 -13.45 -7.92
CA THR A 91 23.28 -14.07 -6.65
C THR A 91 22.86 -13.01 -5.62
N PHE A 92 23.62 -11.91 -5.52
CA PHE A 92 23.30 -10.79 -4.66
C PHE A 92 22.01 -10.10 -5.08
N VAL A 93 21.81 -9.85 -6.37
CA VAL A 93 20.57 -9.28 -6.91
C VAL A 93 19.38 -10.21 -6.64
N GLY A 94 19.53 -11.52 -6.85
CA GLY A 94 18.50 -12.51 -6.54
C GLY A 94 18.12 -12.53 -5.05
N PHE A 95 19.11 -12.46 -4.16
CA PHE A 95 18.88 -12.35 -2.72
C PHE A 95 18.16 -11.05 -2.36
N PHE A 96 18.53 -9.93 -2.98
CA PHE A 96 17.88 -8.64 -2.77
C PHE A 96 16.40 -8.66 -3.20
N ILE A 97 16.10 -9.31 -4.33
CA ILE A 97 14.71 -9.53 -4.79
C ILE A 97 13.93 -10.38 -3.78
N LEU A 98 14.53 -11.45 -3.26
CA LEU A 98 13.90 -12.30 -2.23
C LEU A 98 13.66 -11.54 -0.92
N ALA A 99 14.63 -10.73 -0.48
CA ALA A 99 14.48 -9.87 0.70
C ALA A 99 13.35 -8.84 0.51
N LYS A 100 13.27 -8.23 -0.68
CA LYS A 100 12.17 -7.33 -1.05
C LYS A 100 10.82 -8.05 -1.04
N ALA A 101 10.76 -9.28 -1.56
CA ALA A 101 9.54 -10.09 -1.53
C ALA A 101 9.12 -10.45 -0.08
N ALA A 102 10.08 -10.77 0.79
CA ALA A 102 9.81 -11.00 2.21
C ALA A 102 9.26 -9.74 2.91
N ALA A 103 9.83 -8.57 2.60
CA ALA A 103 9.30 -7.29 3.08
C ALA A 103 7.88 -7.02 2.56
N GLY A 104 7.58 -7.39 1.31
CA GLY A 104 6.23 -7.30 0.75
C GLY A 104 5.21 -8.22 1.44
N PHE A 105 5.63 -9.45 1.78
CA PHE A 105 4.83 -10.35 2.63
C PHE A 105 4.59 -9.76 4.02
N ALA A 106 5.62 -9.17 4.63
CA ALA A 106 5.51 -8.53 5.94
C ALA A 106 4.57 -7.31 5.91
N ALA A 107 4.61 -6.51 4.84
CA ALA A 107 3.70 -5.39 4.64
C ALA A 107 2.24 -5.87 4.49
N GLY A 108 2.00 -6.91 3.69
CA GLY A 108 0.66 -7.53 3.56
C GLY A 108 0.14 -8.08 4.89
N TRP A 109 0.99 -8.76 5.67
CA TRP A 109 0.64 -9.27 6.99
C TRP A 109 0.36 -8.16 8.01
N GLY A 110 1.21 -7.12 8.04
CA GLY A 110 1.03 -5.97 8.93
C GLY A 110 -0.24 -5.17 8.60
N LEU A 111 -0.61 -5.07 7.32
CA LEU A 111 -1.87 -4.47 6.86
C LEU A 111 -3.09 -5.24 7.39
N LEU A 112 -3.01 -6.58 7.41
CA LEU A 112 -4.05 -7.45 7.99
C LEU A 112 -4.19 -7.27 9.49
N GLN A 113 -3.07 -7.10 10.21
CA GLN A 113 -3.08 -6.85 11.66
C GLN A 113 -3.43 -5.40 12.05
N ARG A 114 -3.68 -4.52 11.07
CA ARG A 114 -4.01 -3.09 11.27
C ARG A 114 -2.95 -2.32 12.07
N GLU A 115 -1.70 -2.76 11.98
CA GLU A 115 -0.59 -2.16 12.71
C GLU A 115 -0.06 -0.89 12.02
N PRO A 116 0.32 0.17 12.77
CA PRO A 116 0.79 1.43 12.20
C PRO A 116 2.14 1.29 11.46
N TRP A 117 3.01 0.37 11.88
CA TRP A 117 4.30 0.13 11.21
C TRP A 117 4.13 -0.39 9.78
N ALA A 118 3.05 -1.14 9.53
CA ALA A 118 2.76 -1.72 8.23
C ALA A 118 2.43 -0.65 7.17
N ARG A 119 1.81 0.46 7.59
CA ARG A 119 1.55 1.59 6.68
C ARG A 119 2.85 2.18 6.13
N VAL A 120 3.81 2.44 7.01
CA VAL A 120 5.10 3.04 6.63
C VAL A 120 5.86 2.09 5.71
N LEU A 121 5.89 0.80 6.05
CA LEU A 121 6.52 -0.23 5.22
C LEU A 121 5.86 -0.35 3.85
N ALA A 122 4.52 -0.36 3.78
CA ALA A 122 3.78 -0.41 2.51
C ALA A 122 4.02 0.83 1.65
N LEU A 123 4.14 2.02 2.25
CA LEU A 123 4.47 3.26 1.52
C LEU A 123 5.88 3.20 0.93
N ILE A 124 6.89 2.83 1.74
CA ILE A 124 8.28 2.71 1.28
C ILE A 124 8.37 1.70 0.14
N LEU A 125 7.75 0.53 0.30
CA LEU A 125 7.77 -0.51 -0.72
C LEU A 125 6.96 -0.11 -1.96
N ALA A 126 5.86 0.64 -1.82
CA ALA A 126 5.11 1.18 -2.95
C ALA A 126 5.94 2.16 -3.79
N PHE A 127 6.77 2.99 -3.17
CA PHE A 127 7.73 3.84 -3.90
C PHE A 127 8.79 3.02 -4.63
N LEU A 128 9.32 1.97 -4.00
CA LEU A 128 10.28 1.05 -4.62
C LEU A 128 9.66 0.24 -5.77
N ASP A 129 8.38 -0.10 -5.68
CA ASP A 129 7.64 -0.79 -6.73
C ASP A 129 7.20 0.14 -7.86
N LEU A 130 7.11 1.44 -7.60
CA LEU A 130 6.82 2.44 -8.64
C LEU A 130 7.83 2.39 -9.79
N ILE A 131 9.08 2.05 -9.48
CA ILE A 131 10.20 1.91 -10.43
C ILE A 131 10.03 0.66 -11.32
N ASN A 132 9.33 -0.37 -10.86
CA ASN A 132 9.06 -1.60 -11.62
C ASN A 132 7.75 -1.51 -12.41
N VAL A 133 7.84 -0.96 -13.62
CA VAL A 133 6.74 -0.92 -14.60
C VAL A 133 6.59 -2.32 -15.22
N PRO A 134 5.38 -2.91 -15.39
CA PRO A 134 4.04 -2.31 -15.26
C PRO A 134 3.25 -2.65 -13.98
N LEU A 135 3.51 -3.80 -13.34
CA LEU A 135 2.70 -4.27 -12.20
C LEU A 135 3.02 -3.54 -10.88
N GLY A 136 4.28 -3.19 -10.66
CA GLY A 136 4.71 -2.49 -9.45
C GLY A 136 4.17 -1.06 -9.40
N THR A 137 4.13 -0.37 -10.54
CA THR A 137 3.59 1.00 -10.64
C THR A 137 2.08 1.04 -10.36
N ALA A 138 1.29 0.12 -10.92
CA ALA A 138 -0.15 0.06 -10.67
C ALA A 138 -0.46 -0.18 -9.19
N LEU A 139 0.29 -1.10 -8.57
CA LEU A 139 0.16 -1.40 -7.14
C LEU A 139 0.63 -0.25 -6.25
N GLY A 140 1.73 0.41 -6.62
CA GLY A 140 2.26 1.57 -5.92
C GLY A 140 1.26 2.72 -5.90
N VAL A 141 0.70 3.08 -7.06
CA VAL A 141 -0.34 4.11 -7.16
C VAL A 141 -1.59 3.75 -6.34
N TYR A 142 -2.04 2.49 -6.40
CA TYR A 142 -3.20 2.04 -5.61
C TYR A 142 -2.91 2.09 -4.11
N THR A 143 -1.70 1.74 -3.69
CA THR A 143 -1.24 1.82 -2.30
C THR A 143 -1.23 3.26 -1.81
N LEU A 144 -0.66 4.20 -2.58
CA LEU A 144 -0.71 5.63 -2.26
C LEU A 144 -2.16 6.13 -2.20
N TRP A 145 -3.01 5.77 -3.17
CA TRP A 145 -4.40 6.23 -3.20
C TRP A 145 -5.22 5.74 -2.00
N VAL A 146 -4.98 4.52 -1.51
CA VAL A 146 -5.69 3.97 -0.34
C VAL A 146 -5.15 4.53 0.98
N LEU A 147 -3.83 4.69 1.12
CA LEU A 147 -3.20 4.99 2.42
C LEU A 147 -3.01 6.49 2.68
N LEU A 148 -2.75 7.29 1.65
CA LEU A 148 -2.39 8.70 1.79
C LEU A 148 -3.56 9.60 2.25
N PRO A 149 -4.80 9.46 1.75
CA PRO A 149 -5.91 10.35 2.13
C PRO A 149 -6.33 10.25 3.60
N ALA A 150 -6.06 9.10 4.22
CA ALA A 150 -6.51 8.82 5.59
C ALA A 150 -5.82 9.67 6.65
N GLN A 151 -4.56 10.07 6.40
CA GLN A 151 -3.83 10.97 7.30
C GLN A 151 -4.16 12.43 7.01
N SER A 152 -4.29 12.80 5.73
CA SER A 152 -4.56 14.18 5.35
C SER A 152 -5.92 14.68 5.84
N GLU A 153 -6.93 13.80 5.90
CA GLU A 153 -8.27 14.18 6.33
C GLU A 153 -8.31 14.49 7.85
N GLU A 154 -7.69 13.66 8.69
CA GLU A 154 -7.58 13.90 10.14
C GLU A 154 -6.76 15.15 10.48
N ASP A 155 -5.62 15.34 9.81
CA ASP A 155 -4.76 16.49 10.09
C ASP A 155 -5.43 17.79 9.62
N TYR A 156 -6.11 17.78 8.46
CA TYR A 156 -6.87 18.93 7.97
C TYR A 156 -8.05 19.29 8.89
N GLU A 157 -8.78 18.30 9.42
CA GLU A 157 -9.84 18.54 10.42
C GLU A 157 -9.29 19.16 11.70
N LYS A 158 -8.12 18.71 12.19
CA LYS A 158 -7.45 19.33 13.35
C LYS A 158 -7.03 20.78 13.07
N TYR A 159 -6.49 21.07 11.88
CA TYR A 159 -6.14 22.43 11.50
C TYR A 159 -7.37 23.35 11.42
N LEU A 160 -8.49 22.86 10.89
CA LEU A 160 -9.74 23.61 10.83
C LEU A 160 -10.36 23.81 12.23
N GLY A 161 -10.32 22.79 13.09
CA GLY A 161 -10.83 22.86 14.45
C GLY A 161 -10.00 23.75 15.37
N ALA A 162 -8.70 23.91 15.11
CA ALA A 162 -7.83 24.86 15.83
C ALA A 162 -7.96 26.31 15.32
N ALA A 163 -8.54 26.51 14.13
CA ALA A 163 -8.78 27.82 13.54
C ALA A 163 -10.18 28.39 13.83
N ALA A 164 -11.05 27.62 14.50
CA ALA A 164 -12.42 27.98 14.90
C ALA A 164 -12.49 28.29 16.40
#